data_AF-A0A538S1Q3-F1
#
_entry.id   AF-A0A538S1Q3-F1
#
_cell.length_a   1.000
_cell.length_b   1.000
_cell.length_c   1.000
_cell.angle_alpha   90.00
_cell.angle_beta   90.00
_cell.angle_gamma   90.00
#
_symmetry.space_group_name_H-M   'P 1'
#
loop_
_entity.id
_entity.type
_entity.pdbx_description
1 polymer ?
#
loop_
_entity_poly.entity_id
_entity_poly.type
_entity_poly.pdbx_seq_one_letter_code
_entity_poly.pdbx_strand_id
1 'polypeptide(L)'
;MHGSTSGTGRCFSANLDKHAFHCFKCGRSGNALDLWAQANRLTPYDAATDLCDRLGIALPTLPALARNREEEPVVPLANNCTMEPT
;
A
#
# COMPACT_ATOMS: atom_id res chain seq x y z
N MET A 1 -5.80 -12.49 -15.79
CA MET A 1 -4.60 -12.17 -16.61
C MET A 1 -4.90 -12.43 -18.07
N HIS A 2 -4.44 -11.56 -18.98
CA HIS A 2 -4.72 -11.70 -20.41
C HIS A 2 -3.49 -12.21 -21.16
N GLY A 3 -3.64 -13.35 -21.83
CA GLY A 3 -2.68 -13.81 -22.82
C GLY A 3 -2.89 -13.13 -24.17
N SER A 4 -1.82 -13.01 -24.94
CA SER A 4 -1.91 -12.62 -26.35
C SER A 4 -2.56 -13.74 -27.16
N THR A 5 -3.55 -13.40 -27.99
CA THR A 5 -4.20 -14.35 -28.91
C THR A 5 -3.50 -14.42 -30.28
N SER A 6 -2.47 -13.61 -30.50
CA SER A 6 -1.59 -13.63 -31.68
C SER A 6 -0.12 -13.58 -31.23
N GLY A 7 0.75 -14.34 -31.91
CA GLY A 7 2.18 -14.49 -31.54
C GLY A 7 3.01 -13.21 -31.57
N THR A 8 2.47 -12.12 -32.10
CA THR A 8 3.15 -10.81 -32.26
C THR A 8 2.58 -9.70 -31.40
N GLY A 9 1.42 -9.91 -30.76
CA GLY A 9 0.77 -8.90 -29.91
C GLY A 9 1.37 -8.88 -28.51
N ARG A 10 1.74 -7.69 -27.98
CA ARG A 10 2.16 -7.54 -26.58
C ARG A 10 0.93 -7.22 -25.73
N CYS A 11 0.22 -8.22 -25.21
CA CYS A 11 -0.92 -7.96 -24.32
C CYS A 11 -0.50 -7.70 -22.86
N PHE A 12 0.69 -8.13 -22.48
CA PHE A 12 1.24 -8.01 -21.13
C PHE A 12 2.76 -7.81 -21.19
N SER A 13 3.28 -6.96 -20.30
CA SER A 13 4.71 -6.78 -20.08
C SER A 13 4.99 -6.61 -18.59
N ALA A 14 6.07 -7.22 -18.10
CA ALA A 14 6.60 -7.03 -16.77
C ALA A 14 8.05 -6.58 -16.89
N ASN A 15 8.41 -5.51 -16.19
CA ASN A 15 9.76 -4.98 -16.11
C ASN A 15 10.28 -5.21 -14.68
N LEU A 16 11.28 -6.08 -14.54
CA LEU A 16 11.84 -6.47 -13.25
C LEU A 16 12.69 -5.36 -12.63
N ASP A 17 13.43 -4.60 -13.44
CA ASP A 17 14.26 -3.47 -12.96
C ASP A 17 13.39 -2.35 -12.36
N LYS A 18 12.21 -2.14 -12.94
CA LYS A 18 11.23 -1.12 -12.48
C LYS A 18 10.22 -1.66 -11.48
N HIS A 19 10.28 -2.96 -11.15
CA HIS A 19 9.29 -3.65 -10.31
C HIS A 19 7.83 -3.38 -10.73
N ALA A 20 7.57 -3.29 -12.02
CA ALA A 20 6.29 -2.83 -12.55
C ALA A 20 5.76 -3.75 -13.65
N PHE A 21 4.44 -3.86 -13.76
CA PHE A 21 3.77 -4.54 -14.86
C PHE A 21 2.76 -3.63 -15.56
N HIS A 22 2.45 -3.96 -16.81
CA HIS A 22 1.41 -3.29 -17.58
C HIS A 22 0.71 -4.28 -18.52
N CYS A 23 -0.63 -4.33 -18.44
CA CYS A 23 -1.47 -5.04 -19.39
C CYS A 23 -2.05 -4.06 -20.41
N PHE A 24 -1.57 -4.15 -21.66
CA PHE A 24 -2.00 -3.27 -22.75
C PHE A 24 -3.44 -3.52 -23.21
N LYS A 25 -4.06 -4.63 -22.78
CA LYS A 25 -5.45 -4.97 -23.14
C LYS A 25 -6.48 -4.32 -22.21
N CYS A 26 -6.24 -4.33 -20.91
CA CYS A 26 -7.19 -3.81 -19.92
C CYS A 26 -6.68 -2.62 -19.12
N GLY A 27 -5.49 -2.11 -19.44
CA GLY A 27 -4.89 -0.94 -18.79
C GLY A 27 -4.44 -1.19 -17.34
N ARG A 28 -4.55 -2.42 -16.83
CA ARG A 28 -4.11 -2.75 -15.47
C ARG A 28 -2.58 -2.67 -15.40
N SER A 29 -2.09 -1.96 -14.41
CA SER A 29 -0.67 -1.80 -14.10
C SER A 29 -0.48 -1.72 -12.59
N GLY A 30 0.77 -1.80 -12.15
CA GLY A 30 1.12 -1.73 -10.74
C GLY A 30 2.44 -2.43 -10.48
N ASN A 31 2.70 -2.69 -9.21
CA ASN A 31 3.87 -3.45 -8.77
C ASN A 31 3.60 -4.97 -8.76
N ALA A 32 4.57 -5.76 -8.28
CA ALA A 32 4.45 -7.20 -8.18
C ALA A 32 3.32 -7.66 -7.23
N LEU A 33 3.08 -6.94 -6.13
CA LEU A 33 1.99 -7.22 -5.20
C LEU A 33 0.63 -6.95 -5.84
N ASP A 34 0.50 -5.83 -6.56
CA ASP A 34 -0.71 -5.49 -7.32
C ASP A 34 -1.01 -6.55 -8.38
N LEU A 35 0.04 -7.07 -9.05
CA LEU A 35 -0.09 -8.15 -10.01
C LEU A 35 -0.68 -9.40 -9.35
N TRP A 36 -0.13 -9.80 -8.20
CA TRP A 36 -0.57 -10.98 -7.46
C TRP A 36 -2.00 -10.85 -6.95
N ALA A 37 -2.32 -9.70 -6.35
CA ALA A 37 -3.66 -9.38 -5.88
C ALA A 37 -4.69 -9.46 -7.01
N GLN A 38 -4.38 -8.86 -8.17
CA GLN A 38 -5.29 -8.87 -9.32
C GLN A 38 -5.41 -10.24 -9.99
N ALA A 39 -4.34 -11.04 -10.00
CA ALA A 39 -4.36 -12.38 -10.56
C ALA A 39 -5.22 -13.34 -9.71
N ASN A 40 -5.12 -13.25 -8.38
CA ASN A 40 -5.81 -14.14 -7.43
C ASN A 40 -7.12 -13.56 -6.88
N ARG A 41 -7.50 -12.34 -7.29
CA ARG A 41 -8.69 -11.61 -6.80
C ARG A 41 -8.67 -11.42 -5.28
N LEU A 42 -7.49 -11.13 -4.74
CA LEU A 42 -7.26 -10.89 -3.32
C LEU A 42 -7.21 -9.38 -3.04
N THR A 43 -7.46 -9.00 -1.79
CA THR A 43 -7.11 -7.66 -1.32
C THR A 43 -5.58 -7.52 -1.25
N PRO A 44 -5.01 -6.30 -1.27
CA PRO A 44 -3.57 -6.12 -1.16
C PRO A 44 -2.97 -6.76 0.11
N TYR A 45 -3.71 -6.74 1.21
CA TYR A 45 -3.27 -7.33 2.48
C TYR A 45 -3.25 -8.86 2.42
N ASP A 46 -4.31 -9.48 1.90
CA ASP A 46 -4.39 -10.93 1.75
C ASP A 46 -3.35 -11.43 0.74
N ALA A 47 -3.13 -10.68 -0.34
CA ALA A 47 -2.10 -10.95 -1.33
C ALA A 47 -0.69 -10.91 -0.73
N ALA A 48 -0.41 -9.94 0.15
CA ALA A 48 0.87 -9.84 0.84
C ALA A 48 1.07 -11.02 1.79
N THR A 49 0.02 -11.40 2.53
CA THR A 49 0.05 -12.53 3.45
C THR A 49 0.28 -13.85 2.72
N ASP A 50 -0.43 -14.10 1.62
CA ASP A 50 -0.26 -15.30 0.79
C ASP A 50 1.13 -15.35 0.13
N LEU A 51 1.69 -14.22 -0.30
CA LEU A 51 3.08 -14.18 -0.81
C LEU A 51 4.10 -14.47 0.29
N CYS A 52 3.95 -13.88 1.47
CA CYS A 52 4.82 -14.12 2.62
C CYS A 52 4.82 -15.61 3.01
N ASP A 53 3.63 -16.22 3.10
CA ASP A 53 3.48 -17.65 3.40
C ASP A 53 4.19 -18.53 2.36
N ARG A 54 3.94 -18.28 1.07
CA ARG A 54 4.56 -19.03 -0.04
C ARG A 54 6.08 -18.91 -0.09
N LEU A 55 6.61 -17.75 0.28
CA LEU A 55 8.05 -17.49 0.28
C LEU A 55 8.73 -17.90 1.59
N GLY A 56 7.96 -18.30 2.60
CA GLY A 56 8.49 -18.59 3.95
C GLY A 56 9.06 -17.35 4.65
N ILE A 57 8.55 -16.17 4.32
CA ILE A 57 9.00 -14.89 4.87
C ILE A 57 7.98 -14.42 5.92
N ALA A 58 8.46 -13.96 7.08
CA ALA A 58 7.59 -13.37 8.08
C ALA A 58 6.91 -12.10 7.54
N LEU A 59 5.61 -11.94 7.80
CA LEU A 59 4.86 -10.75 7.39
C LEU A 59 5.48 -9.50 8.08
N PRO A 60 5.87 -8.46 7.33
CA PRO A 60 6.45 -7.25 7.90
C PRO A 60 5.36 -6.43 8.60
N THR A 61 5.09 -6.75 9.87
CA THR A 61 4.19 -5.96 10.70
C THR A 61 4.90 -4.70 11.17
N LEU A 62 4.26 -3.53 11.02
CA LEU A 62 4.72 -2.33 11.71
C LEU A 62 4.75 -2.63 13.22
N PRO A 63 5.81 -2.23 13.94
CA PRO A 63 5.75 -2.28 15.40
C PRO A 63 4.52 -1.50 15.82
N ALA A 64 3.74 -2.06 16.75
CA ALA A 64 2.63 -1.32 17.34
C ALA A 64 3.22 0.00 17.82
N LEU A 65 2.92 1.10 17.12
CA LEU A 65 3.33 2.42 17.55
C LEU A 65 2.89 2.48 19.00
N ALA A 66 3.86 2.62 19.92
CA ALA A 66 3.56 2.96 21.29
C ALA A 66 2.52 4.06 21.19
N ARG A 67 1.30 3.77 21.69
CA ARG A 67 0.17 4.68 21.56
C ARG A 67 0.70 6.04 22.01
N ASN A 68 0.86 6.99 21.09
CA ASN A 68 1.10 8.38 21.46
C ASN A 68 -0.24 8.90 22.03
N ARG A 69 -0.60 8.39 23.20
CA ARG A 69 -1.64 8.89 24.07
C ARG A 69 -1.02 9.06 25.45
N GLU A 70 0.04 9.86 25.52
CA GLU A 70 0.12 10.79 26.64
C GLU A 70 -0.97 11.83 26.40
N GLU A 71 -2.15 11.57 26.93
CA GLU A 71 -3.08 12.66 27.22
C GLU A 71 -2.43 13.41 28.38
N GLU A 72 -1.55 14.38 28.07
CA GLU A 72 -1.15 15.37 29.06
C GLU A 72 -2.45 16.06 29.50
N PRO A 73 -2.81 16.05 30.80
CA PRO A 73 -4.02 16.72 31.24
C PRO A 73 -3.87 18.20 30.90
N VAL A 74 -4.67 18.68 29.94
CA VAL A 74 -4.75 20.10 29.60
C VAL A 74 -5.19 20.83 30.87
N VAL A 75 -4.23 21.47 31.54
CA VAL A 75 -4.54 22.50 32.53
C VAL A 75 -5.37 23.57 31.81
N PRO A 76 -6.58 23.90 32.30
CA PRO A 76 -7.38 24.91 31.64
C PRO A 76 -6.60 26.21 31.68
N LEU A 77 -6.28 26.75 30.51
CA LEU A 77 -5.62 28.05 30.38
C LEU A 77 -6.54 29.09 31.03
N ALA A 78 -6.10 29.62 32.17
CA ALA A 78 -6.77 30.76 32.81
C ALA A 78 -6.71 31.94 31.82
N ASN A 79 -7.87 32.27 31.26
CA ASN A 79 -8.06 33.41 30.37
C ASN A 79 -7.58 34.69 31.05
N ASN A 80 -6.49 35.28 30.57
CA ASN A 80 -6.17 36.68 30.79
C ASN A 80 -5.73 37.35 29.49
N CYS A 81 -6.67 37.41 28.54
CA CYS A 81 -6.57 38.37 27.45
C CYS A 81 -6.77 39.79 28.01
N THR A 82 -5.70 40.40 28.51
CA THR A 82 -5.64 41.85 28.75
C THR A 82 -5.24 42.51 27.43
N MET A 83 -6.20 43.12 26.73
CA MET A 83 -5.86 44.13 25.72
C MET A 83 -5.53 45.43 26.46
N GLU A 84 -4.29 45.86 26.39
CA GLU A 84 -3.89 47.22 26.79
C GLU A 84 -4.35 48.20 25.69
N PRO A 85 -5.15 49.24 26.00
CA PRO A 85 -5.40 50.32 25.07
C PRO A 85 -4.29 51.37 25.14
N THR A 86 -3.83 51.80 23.95
CA THR A 86 -2.89 52.91 23.70
C THR A 86 -3.43 54.26 24.14
#